data_AF-A0A940I1W3-F1
#
_entry.id   AF-A0A940I1W3-F1
#
_cell.length_a   1.000
_cell.length_b   1.000
_cell.length_c   1.000
_cell.angle_alpha   90.00
_cell.angle_beta   90.00
_cell.angle_gamma   90.00
#
_symmetry.space_group_name_H-M   'P 1'
#
loop_
_entity.id
_entity.type
_entity.pdbx_description
1 polymer ?
#
loop_
_entity_poly.entity_id
_entity_poly.type
_entity_poly.pdbx_seq_one_letter_code
_entity_poly.pdbx_strand_id
1 'polypeptide(L)'
;MRIGYLGPEGTFSEQAARKRGQDRRAIYIPCTSLQALVQQVEEGACDEAILPAENAYEGPVYHTLDILAHQVRNTRVCAEVVLNIKHHLLTRAAVSPADIKGIVSHPQALNQCRTYLDRRFGGVPRYEASSTAEAARRVAAEAEPWAAIGTARAAELYGLDILEEDIAGLPGNVTRFLVLGRDETPDGWHNSKTMMVVELCDRPGALYRLLGVFARRGINLTRIESRPARTHLGAYLFFIDFEGHYRDPEIQELLEEVRMHSKSYRILGSYPADGDIPGEGTAAESLAEIRKEIDAVDGEIISLLARRAALARRAGRLKQGDGGSIRDTAREEEVLRRLGCLAEEKGLARDFAHSVYRLIIEYCIELQKQERR
;
A
#
# COMPACT_ATOMS: atom_id res chain seq x y z
N MET A 1 -25.77 2.23 -12.75
CA MET A 1 -24.34 2.44 -13.03
C MET A 1 -23.76 1.19 -13.67
N ARG A 2 -22.87 1.31 -14.65
CA ARG A 2 -22.21 0.21 -15.38
C ARG A 2 -20.74 0.14 -15.00
N ILE A 3 -20.32 -0.96 -14.41
CA ILE A 3 -18.93 -1.17 -13.97
C ILE A 3 -18.33 -2.31 -14.77
N GLY A 4 -17.37 -1.98 -15.63
CA GLY A 4 -16.62 -2.96 -16.41
C GLY A 4 -15.49 -3.59 -15.59
N TYR A 5 -15.17 -4.85 -15.89
CA TYR A 5 -14.05 -5.56 -15.27
C TYR A 5 -13.44 -6.58 -16.24
N LEU A 6 -12.22 -7.03 -15.96
CA LEU A 6 -11.59 -8.11 -16.73
C LEU A 6 -12.27 -9.45 -16.39
N GLY A 7 -13.00 -9.99 -17.35
CA GLY A 7 -13.73 -11.24 -17.22
C GLY A 7 -12.82 -12.48 -17.21
N PRO A 8 -13.41 -13.68 -17.11
CA PRO A 8 -14.86 -13.95 -17.05
C PRO A 8 -15.48 -13.69 -15.67
N GLU A 9 -16.78 -13.94 -15.51
CA GLU A 9 -17.45 -14.00 -14.20
C GLU A 9 -16.81 -15.05 -13.29
N GLY A 10 -16.69 -14.74 -12.00
CA GLY A 10 -16.02 -15.55 -10.98
C GLY A 10 -14.58 -15.13 -10.64
N THR A 11 -14.02 -14.14 -11.35
CA THR A 11 -12.65 -13.65 -11.11
C THR A 11 -12.57 -12.67 -9.93
N PHE A 12 -11.36 -12.40 -9.44
CA PHE A 12 -11.13 -11.34 -8.45
C PHE A 12 -11.47 -9.94 -8.99
N SER A 13 -11.36 -9.73 -10.30
CA SER A 13 -11.80 -8.47 -10.94
C SER A 13 -13.31 -8.27 -10.83
N GLU A 14 -14.13 -9.33 -10.96
CA GLU A 14 -15.57 -9.23 -10.69
C GLU A 14 -15.83 -8.90 -9.21
N GLN A 15 -15.12 -9.56 -8.29
CA GLN A 15 -15.26 -9.26 -6.85
C GLN A 15 -14.94 -7.80 -6.54
N ALA A 16 -13.91 -7.23 -7.17
CA ALA A 16 -13.53 -5.83 -6.97
C ALA A 16 -14.60 -4.89 -7.54
N ALA A 17 -15.16 -5.23 -8.71
CA ALA A 17 -16.30 -4.50 -9.27
C ALA A 17 -17.51 -4.52 -8.35
N ARG A 18 -17.82 -5.69 -7.76
CA ARG A 18 -18.93 -5.84 -6.80
C ARG A 18 -18.71 -5.06 -5.52
N LYS A 19 -17.50 -5.08 -4.95
CA LYS A 19 -17.15 -4.24 -3.79
C LYS A 19 -17.36 -2.76 -4.10
N ARG A 20 -16.93 -2.28 -5.28
CA ARG A 20 -17.18 -0.89 -5.73
C ARG A 20 -18.67 -0.58 -5.95
N GLY A 21 -19.44 -1.57 -6.37
CA GLY A 21 -20.86 -1.42 -6.72
C GLY A 21 -21.87 -1.68 -5.59
N GLN A 22 -21.41 -2.09 -4.40
CA GLN A 22 -22.24 -2.66 -3.32
C GLN A 22 -23.42 -1.76 -2.91
N ASP A 23 -23.27 -0.44 -3.00
CA ASP A 23 -24.33 0.53 -2.67
C ASP A 23 -24.83 1.37 -3.86
N ARG A 24 -24.41 1.02 -5.09
CA ARG A 24 -24.58 1.89 -6.28
C ARG A 24 -25.53 1.35 -7.34
N ARG A 25 -26.32 0.31 -7.03
CA ARG A 25 -27.20 -0.43 -7.99
C ARG A 25 -26.48 -0.62 -9.33
N ALA A 26 -25.31 -1.25 -9.26
CA ALA A 26 -24.42 -1.42 -10.40
C ALA A 26 -24.78 -2.64 -11.26
N ILE A 27 -24.56 -2.52 -12.56
CA ILE A 27 -24.55 -3.59 -13.56
C ILE A 27 -23.08 -3.88 -13.87
N TYR A 28 -22.68 -5.14 -13.74
CA TYR A 28 -21.30 -5.57 -13.94
C TYR A 28 -21.12 -6.10 -15.36
N ILE A 29 -20.14 -5.57 -16.09
CA ILE A 29 -19.91 -5.88 -17.50
C ILE A 29 -18.56 -6.59 -17.65
N PRO A 30 -18.54 -7.91 -17.94
CA PRO A 30 -17.30 -8.62 -18.21
C PRO A 30 -16.70 -8.18 -19.56
N CYS A 31 -15.42 -7.85 -19.57
CA CYS A 31 -14.65 -7.54 -20.77
C CYS A 31 -13.62 -8.64 -21.03
N THR A 32 -13.29 -8.86 -22.31
CA THR A 32 -12.35 -9.91 -22.74
C THR A 32 -10.89 -9.51 -22.61
N SER A 33 -10.58 -8.22 -22.52
CA SER A 33 -9.23 -7.71 -22.32
C SER A 33 -9.23 -6.37 -21.57
N LEU A 34 -8.09 -5.99 -21.00
CA LEU A 34 -7.92 -4.69 -20.35
C LEU A 34 -8.03 -3.52 -21.36
N GLN A 35 -7.61 -3.72 -22.61
CA GLN A 35 -7.78 -2.69 -23.65
C GLN A 35 -9.26 -2.47 -23.99
N ALA A 36 -10.02 -3.55 -24.18
CA ALA A 36 -11.46 -3.46 -24.45
C ALA A 36 -12.19 -2.79 -23.27
N LEU A 37 -11.79 -3.13 -22.04
CA LEU A 37 -12.33 -2.53 -20.83
C LEU A 37 -12.10 -1.01 -20.77
N VAL A 38 -10.86 -0.54 -20.98
CA VAL A 38 -10.55 0.89 -20.97
C VAL A 38 -11.22 1.63 -22.11
N GLN A 39 -11.26 1.02 -23.31
CA GLN A 39 -11.98 1.58 -24.45
C GLN A 39 -13.46 1.81 -24.13
N GLN A 40 -14.13 0.86 -23.49
CA GLN A 40 -15.55 1.04 -23.14
C GLN A 40 -15.81 2.20 -22.17
N VAL A 41 -14.90 2.49 -21.24
CA VAL A 41 -15.07 3.65 -20.33
C VAL A 41 -14.71 4.96 -21.02
N GLU A 42 -13.66 4.98 -21.83
CA GLU A 42 -13.29 6.15 -22.66
C GLU A 42 -14.43 6.52 -23.63
N GLU A 43 -15.13 5.55 -24.19
CA GLU A 43 -16.29 5.74 -25.09
C GLU A 43 -17.61 6.00 -24.34
N GLY A 44 -17.66 5.80 -23.02
CA GLY A 44 -18.88 5.98 -22.21
C GLY A 44 -19.88 4.81 -22.28
N ALA A 45 -19.47 3.66 -22.82
CA ALA A 45 -20.23 2.42 -22.78
C ALA A 45 -20.23 1.77 -21.38
N CYS A 46 -19.19 2.00 -20.59
CA CYS A 46 -19.13 1.75 -19.15
C CYS A 46 -18.94 3.06 -18.39
N ASP A 47 -19.47 3.17 -17.17
CA ASP A 47 -19.32 4.37 -16.34
C ASP A 47 -17.98 4.32 -15.57
N GLU A 48 -17.60 3.13 -15.09
CA GLU A 48 -16.32 2.86 -14.43
C GLU A 48 -15.68 1.55 -14.96
N ALA A 49 -14.35 1.44 -14.85
CA ALA A 49 -13.58 0.21 -15.11
C ALA A 49 -12.70 -0.15 -13.93
N ILE A 50 -12.70 -1.44 -13.58
CA ILE A 50 -11.83 -2.01 -12.55
C ILE A 50 -10.57 -2.59 -13.18
N LEU A 51 -9.44 -1.97 -12.89
CA LEU A 51 -8.13 -2.34 -13.45
C LEU A 51 -7.23 -2.91 -12.35
N PRO A 52 -6.76 -4.16 -12.44
CA PRO A 52 -5.79 -4.67 -11.48
C PRO A 52 -4.48 -3.89 -11.64
N ALA A 53 -3.91 -3.38 -10.55
CA ALA A 53 -2.73 -2.52 -10.59
C ALA A 53 -1.52 -3.17 -9.93
N GLU A 54 -1.70 -3.85 -8.81
CA GLU A 54 -0.61 -4.46 -8.06
C GLU A 54 -1.14 -5.59 -7.16
N ASN A 55 -0.36 -6.66 -7.03
CA ASN A 55 -0.56 -7.68 -6.00
C ASN A 55 0.65 -7.71 -5.07
N ALA A 56 0.41 -7.90 -3.76
CA ALA A 56 1.47 -7.86 -2.75
C ALA A 56 2.58 -8.92 -2.94
N TYR A 57 2.29 -10.04 -3.61
CA TYR A 57 3.25 -11.13 -3.84
C TYR A 57 3.85 -11.13 -5.25
N GLU A 58 3.16 -10.53 -6.22
CA GLU A 58 3.57 -10.58 -7.63
C GLU A 58 4.00 -9.23 -8.20
N GLY A 59 3.78 -8.17 -7.42
CA GLY A 59 4.10 -6.82 -7.79
C GLY A 59 3.12 -6.24 -8.81
N PRO A 60 3.58 -5.27 -9.63
CA PRO A 60 2.71 -4.46 -10.47
C PRO A 60 2.20 -5.21 -11.71
N VAL A 61 0.95 -4.89 -12.09
CA VAL A 61 0.38 -5.33 -13.36
C VAL A 61 0.80 -4.37 -14.46
N TYR A 62 1.94 -4.68 -15.10
CA TYR A 62 2.55 -3.82 -16.12
C TYR A 62 1.63 -3.45 -17.28
N HIS A 63 0.74 -4.37 -17.68
CA HIS A 63 -0.18 -4.10 -18.78
C HIS A 63 -1.15 -2.96 -18.44
N THR A 64 -1.62 -2.88 -17.20
CA THR A 64 -2.45 -1.77 -16.72
C THR A 64 -1.69 -0.45 -16.77
N LEU A 65 -0.44 -0.42 -16.29
CA LEU A 65 0.39 0.78 -16.35
C LEU A 65 0.60 1.27 -17.79
N ASP A 66 0.91 0.36 -18.72
CA ASP A 66 1.11 0.71 -20.13
C ASP A 66 -0.17 1.29 -20.76
N ILE A 67 -1.35 0.73 -20.43
CA ILE A 67 -2.65 1.26 -20.88
C ILE A 67 -2.91 2.66 -20.29
N LEU A 68 -2.68 2.84 -18.98
CA LEU A 68 -2.83 4.14 -18.32
C LEU A 68 -1.92 5.21 -18.94
N ALA A 69 -0.67 4.88 -19.27
CA ALA A 69 0.27 5.79 -19.91
C ALA A 69 -0.18 6.20 -21.32
N HIS A 70 -0.64 5.24 -22.13
CA HIS A 70 -0.73 5.43 -23.57
C HIS A 70 -2.14 5.51 -24.14
N GLN A 71 -3.18 4.99 -23.46
CA GLN A 71 -4.53 4.87 -24.01
C GLN A 71 -5.56 5.73 -23.28
N VAL A 72 -5.38 6.00 -21.99
CA VAL A 72 -6.28 6.87 -21.22
C VAL A 72 -6.11 8.33 -21.62
N ARG A 73 -7.23 9.02 -21.89
CA ARG A 73 -7.26 10.42 -22.37
C ARG A 73 -8.30 11.26 -21.66
N ASN A 74 -9.54 10.78 -21.60
CA ASN A 74 -10.68 11.54 -21.07
C ASN A 74 -11.10 11.08 -19.68
N THR A 75 -10.64 9.90 -19.26
CA THR A 75 -10.95 9.31 -17.97
C THR A 75 -9.77 9.45 -17.00
N ARG A 76 -10.04 9.25 -15.73
CA ARG A 76 -9.09 9.42 -14.63
C ARG A 76 -9.26 8.31 -13.61
N VAL A 77 -8.21 8.03 -12.85
CA VAL A 77 -8.33 7.18 -11.67
C VAL A 77 -9.11 7.97 -10.61
N CYS A 78 -10.28 7.46 -10.24
CA CYS A 78 -11.26 8.13 -9.38
C CYS A 78 -11.49 7.40 -8.04
N ALA A 79 -11.01 6.17 -7.91
CA ALA A 79 -10.99 5.40 -6.67
C ALA A 79 -9.95 4.27 -6.77
N GLU A 80 -9.68 3.63 -5.66
CA GLU A 80 -9.00 2.34 -5.59
C GLU A 80 -9.84 1.34 -4.79
N VAL A 81 -9.62 0.05 -5.04
CA VAL A 81 -10.26 -1.05 -4.33
C VAL A 81 -9.18 -2.08 -4.00
N VAL A 82 -8.99 -2.39 -2.73
CA VAL A 82 -8.07 -3.43 -2.26
C VAL A 82 -8.89 -4.65 -1.85
N LEU A 83 -8.50 -5.81 -2.37
CA LEU A 83 -9.12 -7.09 -2.04
C LEU A 83 -8.12 -8.04 -1.40
N ASN A 84 -8.57 -8.72 -0.36
CA ASN A 84 -7.90 -9.89 0.18
C ASN A 84 -8.12 -11.08 -0.76
N ILE A 85 -7.03 -11.59 -1.31
CA ILE A 85 -7.02 -12.68 -2.28
C ILE A 85 -6.94 -14.00 -1.52
N LYS A 86 -8.08 -14.69 -1.49
CA LYS A 86 -8.20 -16.04 -0.92
C LYS A 86 -8.44 -17.04 -2.03
N HIS A 87 -7.61 -18.07 -2.04
CA HIS A 87 -7.75 -19.22 -2.93
C HIS A 87 -8.42 -20.37 -2.18
N HIS A 88 -9.50 -20.90 -2.74
CA HIS A 88 -10.27 -21.99 -2.17
C HIS A 88 -10.12 -23.23 -3.04
N LEU A 89 -10.13 -24.41 -2.41
CA LEU A 89 -10.23 -25.68 -3.12
C LEU A 89 -11.71 -25.98 -3.36
N LEU A 90 -12.10 -26.05 -4.63
CA LEU A 90 -13.48 -26.21 -5.06
C LEU A 90 -13.69 -27.59 -5.68
N THR A 91 -14.78 -28.26 -5.36
CA THR A 91 -15.12 -29.57 -5.94
C THR A 91 -16.60 -29.64 -6.28
N ARG A 92 -17.00 -30.61 -7.11
CA ARG A 92 -18.42 -30.99 -7.19
C ARG A 92 -18.88 -31.55 -5.84
N ALA A 93 -20.20 -31.53 -5.62
CA ALA A 93 -20.79 -32.05 -4.40
C ALA A 93 -20.38 -33.51 -4.15
N ALA A 94 -20.16 -33.84 -2.87
CA ALA A 94 -19.83 -35.18 -2.37
C ALA A 94 -18.52 -35.80 -2.92
N VAL A 95 -17.57 -35.00 -3.42
CA VAL A 95 -16.22 -35.47 -3.73
C VAL A 95 -15.36 -35.45 -2.46
N SER A 96 -14.81 -36.60 -2.06
CA SER A 96 -13.89 -36.66 -0.91
C SER A 96 -12.47 -36.23 -1.34
N PRO A 97 -11.66 -35.64 -0.44
CA PRO A 97 -10.29 -35.25 -0.75
C PRO A 97 -9.43 -36.40 -1.30
N ALA A 98 -9.63 -37.62 -0.80
CA ALA A 98 -8.87 -38.81 -1.22
C ALA A 98 -9.18 -39.27 -2.65
N ASP A 99 -10.34 -38.88 -3.19
CA ASP A 99 -10.79 -39.29 -4.52
C ASP A 99 -10.31 -38.33 -5.63
N ILE A 100 -9.70 -37.19 -5.27
CA ILE A 100 -9.33 -36.16 -6.24
C ILE A 100 -8.24 -36.68 -7.19
N LYS A 101 -8.55 -36.72 -8.49
CA LYS A 101 -7.67 -37.23 -9.56
C LYS A 101 -7.02 -36.13 -10.40
N GLY A 102 -7.44 -34.89 -10.25
CA GLY A 102 -6.90 -33.77 -11.02
C GLY A 102 -7.19 -32.44 -10.36
N ILE A 103 -6.23 -31.52 -10.42
CA ILE A 103 -6.38 -30.16 -9.88
C ILE A 103 -6.15 -29.15 -10.99
N VAL A 104 -7.10 -28.25 -11.22
CA VAL A 104 -7.01 -27.24 -12.28
C VAL A 104 -7.07 -25.82 -11.72
N SER A 105 -6.22 -24.92 -12.23
CA SER A 105 -6.33 -23.49 -11.96
C SER A 105 -5.50 -22.66 -12.93
N HIS A 106 -5.52 -21.34 -12.75
CA HIS A 106 -4.55 -20.45 -13.37
C HIS A 106 -3.13 -20.78 -12.86
N PRO A 107 -2.06 -20.71 -13.69
CA PRO A 107 -0.70 -21.07 -13.29
C PRO A 107 -0.23 -20.35 -12.02
N GLN A 108 -0.61 -19.09 -11.89
CA GLN A 108 -0.33 -18.25 -10.73
C GLN A 108 -0.94 -18.79 -9.44
N ALA A 109 -2.23 -19.17 -9.47
CA ALA A 109 -2.94 -19.71 -8.32
C ALA A 109 -2.41 -21.10 -7.93
N LEU A 110 -2.06 -21.93 -8.91
CA LEU A 110 -1.36 -23.20 -8.68
C LEU A 110 -0.02 -22.98 -7.96
N ASN A 111 0.74 -21.98 -8.38
CA ASN A 111 2.04 -21.68 -7.80
C ASN A 111 1.90 -21.13 -6.37
N GLN A 112 0.95 -20.22 -6.12
CA GLN A 112 0.66 -19.70 -4.78
C GLN A 112 0.22 -20.82 -3.81
N CYS A 113 -0.50 -21.83 -4.29
CA CYS A 113 -0.97 -22.95 -3.48
C CYS A 113 -0.01 -24.15 -3.45
N ARG A 114 1.18 -24.06 -4.06
CA ARG A 114 2.07 -25.21 -4.31
C ARG A 114 2.39 -26.00 -3.05
N THR A 115 2.78 -25.33 -1.97
CA THR A 115 3.14 -25.98 -0.69
C THR A 115 1.99 -26.80 -0.11
N TYR A 116 0.76 -26.28 -0.20
CA TYR A 116 -0.43 -26.98 0.24
C TYR A 116 -0.72 -28.20 -0.64
N LEU A 117 -0.65 -28.03 -1.97
CA LEU A 117 -0.89 -29.09 -2.94
C LEU A 117 0.13 -30.23 -2.82
N ASP A 118 1.41 -29.92 -2.67
CA ASP A 118 2.47 -30.91 -2.50
C ASP A 118 2.26 -31.75 -1.22
N ARG A 119 1.78 -31.12 -0.14
CA ARG A 119 1.54 -31.78 1.15
C ARG A 119 0.29 -32.66 1.16
N ARG A 120 -0.82 -32.19 0.56
CA ARG A 120 -2.14 -32.85 0.67
C ARG A 120 -2.47 -33.75 -0.52
N PHE A 121 -2.00 -33.38 -1.71
CA PHE A 121 -2.34 -34.01 -2.99
C PHE A 121 -1.07 -34.38 -3.77
N GLY A 122 -0.05 -34.83 -3.05
CA GLY A 122 1.20 -35.30 -3.65
C GLY A 122 0.93 -36.43 -4.65
N GLY A 123 1.32 -36.21 -5.91
CA GLY A 123 1.09 -37.16 -7.02
C GLY A 123 -0.18 -36.92 -7.84
N VAL A 124 -1.07 -36.01 -7.43
CA VAL A 124 -2.25 -35.63 -8.24
C VAL A 124 -1.82 -34.68 -9.36
N PRO A 125 -2.16 -34.95 -10.63
CA PRO A 125 -1.79 -34.10 -11.76
C PRO A 125 -2.43 -32.71 -11.66
N ARG A 126 -1.68 -31.70 -12.12
CA ARG A 126 -2.08 -30.29 -12.13
C ARG A 126 -2.25 -29.82 -13.56
N TYR A 127 -3.38 -29.16 -13.83
CA TYR A 127 -3.74 -28.67 -15.16
C TYR A 127 -3.90 -27.16 -15.16
N GLU A 128 -3.46 -26.52 -16.22
CA GLU A 128 -3.56 -25.07 -16.37
C GLU A 128 -4.86 -24.66 -17.07
N ALA A 129 -5.46 -23.58 -16.58
CA ALA A 129 -6.60 -22.90 -17.16
C ALA A 129 -6.27 -21.41 -17.38
N SER A 130 -7.04 -20.75 -18.24
CA SER A 130 -6.85 -19.33 -18.54
C SER A 130 -7.23 -18.40 -17.38
N SER A 131 -8.02 -18.86 -16.41
CA SER A 131 -8.37 -18.13 -15.19
C SER A 131 -8.82 -19.09 -14.09
N THR A 132 -8.89 -18.61 -12.85
CA THR A 132 -9.46 -19.35 -11.70
C THR A 132 -10.95 -19.63 -11.90
N ALA A 133 -11.68 -18.73 -12.53
CA ALA A 133 -13.08 -18.91 -12.90
C ALA A 133 -13.26 -19.98 -13.99
N GLU A 134 -12.41 -19.97 -15.01
CA GLU A 134 -12.41 -21.01 -16.05
C GLU A 134 -12.11 -22.40 -15.47
N ALA A 135 -11.21 -22.47 -14.47
CA ALA A 135 -10.92 -23.70 -13.77
C ALA A 135 -12.15 -24.25 -13.04
N ALA A 136 -12.88 -23.39 -12.32
CA ALA A 136 -14.13 -23.76 -11.66
C ALA A 136 -15.18 -24.26 -12.68
N ARG A 137 -15.36 -23.53 -13.80
CA ARG A 137 -16.26 -23.95 -14.89
C ARG A 137 -15.91 -25.33 -15.44
N ARG A 138 -14.63 -25.62 -15.66
CA ARG A 138 -14.16 -26.92 -16.14
C ARG A 138 -14.48 -28.05 -15.15
N VAL A 139 -14.22 -27.84 -13.87
CA VAL A 139 -14.49 -28.85 -12.83
C VAL A 139 -15.99 -29.12 -12.67
N ALA A 140 -16.83 -28.09 -12.81
CA ALA A 140 -18.27 -28.27 -12.80
C ALA A 140 -18.77 -29.17 -13.95
N ALA A 141 -18.08 -29.16 -15.09
CA ALA A 141 -18.41 -29.95 -16.27
C ALA A 141 -17.69 -31.32 -16.35
N GLU A 142 -16.70 -31.59 -15.49
CA GLU A 142 -15.87 -32.79 -15.53
C GLU A 142 -16.53 -33.96 -14.78
N ALA A 143 -16.52 -35.15 -15.41
CA ALA A 143 -17.12 -36.35 -14.84
C ALA A 143 -16.22 -37.01 -13.79
N GLU A 144 -14.90 -36.92 -13.97
CA GLU A 144 -13.93 -37.38 -12.98
C GLU A 144 -13.95 -36.49 -11.72
N PRO A 145 -13.52 -37.01 -10.55
CA PRO A 145 -13.42 -36.25 -9.30
C PRO A 145 -12.24 -35.27 -9.39
N TRP A 146 -12.46 -34.12 -10.03
CA TRP A 146 -11.48 -33.05 -10.12
C TRP A 146 -11.78 -31.94 -9.12
N ALA A 147 -10.73 -31.18 -8.78
CA ALA A 147 -10.82 -29.98 -7.97
C ALA A 147 -10.31 -28.76 -8.72
N ALA A 148 -10.89 -27.60 -8.46
CA ALA A 148 -10.43 -26.33 -8.97
C ALA A 148 -9.83 -25.51 -7.83
N ILE A 149 -8.78 -24.73 -8.10
CA ILE A 149 -8.41 -23.64 -7.21
C ILE A 149 -9.09 -22.38 -7.72
N GLY A 150 -9.99 -21.82 -6.92
CA GLY A 150 -10.90 -20.78 -7.36
C GLY A 150 -11.22 -19.76 -6.28
N THR A 151 -12.13 -18.86 -6.62
CA THR A 151 -12.68 -17.88 -5.69
C THR A 151 -14.00 -18.41 -5.11
N ALA A 152 -14.42 -17.93 -3.93
CA ALA A 152 -15.74 -18.27 -3.38
C ALA A 152 -16.87 -17.90 -4.37
N ARG A 153 -16.72 -16.77 -5.08
CA ARG A 153 -17.66 -16.34 -6.12
C ARG A 153 -17.78 -17.35 -7.27
N ALA A 154 -16.67 -17.93 -7.71
CA ALA A 154 -16.69 -18.96 -8.75
C ALA A 154 -17.38 -20.24 -8.25
N ALA A 155 -17.24 -20.58 -6.96
CA ALA A 155 -17.95 -21.71 -6.36
C ALA A 155 -19.47 -21.52 -6.43
N GLU A 156 -19.97 -20.35 -6.01
CA GLU A 156 -21.39 -19.99 -6.12
C GLU A 156 -21.88 -20.03 -7.56
N LEU A 157 -21.13 -19.44 -8.50
CA LEU A 157 -21.53 -19.29 -9.89
C LEU A 157 -21.70 -20.63 -10.60
N TYR A 158 -20.81 -21.59 -10.31
CA TYR A 158 -20.78 -22.88 -10.98
C TYR A 158 -21.34 -24.04 -10.13
N GLY A 159 -21.93 -23.74 -8.96
CA GLY A 159 -22.54 -24.74 -8.08
C GLY A 159 -21.53 -25.76 -7.52
N LEU A 160 -20.34 -25.28 -7.14
CA LEU A 160 -19.29 -26.09 -6.52
C LEU A 160 -19.26 -25.89 -5.01
N ASP A 161 -18.84 -26.93 -4.29
CA ASP A 161 -18.59 -26.88 -2.85
C ASP A 161 -17.16 -26.40 -2.59
N ILE A 162 -17.01 -25.58 -1.55
CA ILE A 162 -15.69 -25.22 -1.02
C ILE A 162 -15.24 -26.33 -0.07
N LEU A 163 -14.30 -27.16 -0.51
CA LEU A 163 -13.78 -28.28 0.27
C LEU A 163 -12.82 -27.80 1.36
N GLU A 164 -11.92 -26.88 1.02
CA GLU A 164 -11.01 -26.22 1.96
C GLU A 164 -10.87 -24.73 1.61
N GLU A 165 -10.92 -23.87 2.63
CA GLU A 165 -10.79 -22.43 2.48
C GLU A 165 -9.34 -21.97 2.60
N ASP A 166 -9.00 -20.88 1.89
CA ASP A 166 -7.73 -20.16 2.01
C ASP A 166 -6.48 -21.06 1.97
N ILE A 167 -6.44 -21.95 0.98
CA ILE A 167 -5.42 -23.00 0.86
C ILE A 167 -4.03 -22.47 0.48
N ALA A 168 -3.93 -21.23 0.00
CA ALA A 168 -2.66 -20.55 -0.19
C ALA A 168 -2.03 -20.21 1.17
N GLY A 169 -2.85 -19.84 2.17
CA GLY A 169 -2.41 -19.52 3.52
C GLY A 169 -1.39 -18.39 3.58
N LEU A 170 -1.47 -17.44 2.64
CA LEU A 170 -0.54 -16.32 2.47
C LEU A 170 -1.06 -15.08 3.21
N PRO A 171 -0.51 -14.74 4.39
CA PRO A 171 -0.99 -13.60 5.17
C PRO A 171 -0.69 -12.30 4.44
N GLY A 172 -1.71 -11.47 4.22
CA GLY A 172 -1.54 -10.18 3.52
C GLY A 172 -1.51 -10.31 1.99
N ASN A 173 -2.01 -11.41 1.42
CA ASN A 173 -2.20 -11.51 -0.03
C ASN A 173 -3.33 -10.57 -0.46
N VAL A 174 -2.94 -9.38 -0.91
CA VAL A 174 -3.86 -8.36 -1.36
C VAL A 174 -3.58 -7.97 -2.79
N THR A 175 -4.65 -7.71 -3.54
CA THR A 175 -4.56 -7.07 -4.85
C THR A 175 -5.25 -5.73 -4.81
N ARG A 176 -4.51 -4.71 -5.22
CA ARG A 176 -5.01 -3.35 -5.44
C ARG A 176 -5.51 -3.22 -6.87
N PHE A 177 -6.74 -2.73 -6.98
CA PHE A 177 -7.40 -2.38 -8.23
C PHE A 177 -7.60 -0.87 -8.27
N LEU A 178 -7.39 -0.28 -9.44
CA LEU A 178 -7.70 1.11 -9.73
C LEU A 178 -9.07 1.20 -10.40
N VAL A 179 -9.85 2.20 -10.04
CA VAL A 179 -11.14 2.50 -10.65
C VAL A 179 -10.95 3.66 -11.62
N LEU A 180 -11.05 3.38 -12.91
CA LEU A 180 -11.00 4.37 -13.97
C LEU A 180 -12.42 4.86 -14.26
N GLY A 181 -12.65 6.16 -14.27
CA GLY A 181 -13.96 6.76 -14.50
C GLY A 181 -13.86 8.21 -14.94
N ARG A 182 -15.02 8.88 -15.04
CA ARG A 182 -15.11 10.31 -15.37
C ARG A 182 -15.40 11.18 -14.14
N ASP A 183 -15.85 10.56 -13.06
CA ASP A 183 -16.15 11.25 -11.81
C ASP A 183 -14.86 11.80 -11.19
N GLU A 184 -14.92 13.03 -10.70
CA GLU A 184 -13.85 13.64 -9.93
C GLU A 184 -14.11 13.45 -8.44
N THR A 185 -13.03 13.28 -7.69
CA THR A 185 -13.07 13.31 -6.23
C THR A 185 -13.44 14.72 -5.77
N PRO A 186 -14.42 14.87 -4.86
CA PRO A 186 -14.78 16.17 -4.31
C PRO A 186 -13.60 16.89 -3.64
N ASP A 187 -13.63 18.22 -3.65
CA ASP A 187 -12.62 19.05 -2.99
C ASP A 187 -12.60 18.82 -1.48
N GLY A 188 -11.41 18.88 -0.87
CA GLY A 188 -11.24 18.74 0.58
C GLY A 188 -11.40 17.32 1.12
N TRP A 189 -11.34 16.30 0.26
CA TRP A 189 -11.31 14.91 0.69
C TRP A 189 -10.02 14.62 1.47
N HIS A 190 -10.17 14.35 2.76
CA HIS A 190 -9.06 14.00 3.64
C HIS A 190 -8.53 12.61 3.25
N ASN A 191 -7.20 12.39 3.32
CA ASN A 191 -6.58 11.13 2.92
C ASN A 191 -6.73 10.79 1.42
N SER A 192 -6.48 11.79 0.57
CA SER A 192 -6.41 11.60 -0.88
C SER A 192 -5.05 11.04 -1.29
N LYS A 193 -5.05 10.20 -2.33
CA LYS A 193 -3.85 9.76 -3.05
C LYS A 193 -3.87 10.32 -4.46
N THR A 194 -2.74 10.82 -4.92
CA THR A 194 -2.56 11.28 -6.30
C THR A 194 -1.66 10.31 -7.05
N MET A 195 -2.10 9.88 -8.23
CA MET A 195 -1.31 9.09 -9.16
C MET A 195 -0.89 9.96 -10.34
N MET A 196 0.39 9.92 -10.68
CA MET A 196 0.93 10.61 -11.85
C MET A 196 1.92 9.74 -12.62
N VAL A 197 2.12 10.12 -13.89
CA VAL A 197 3.17 9.60 -14.74
C VAL A 197 4.10 10.73 -15.16
N VAL A 198 5.40 10.53 -15.00
CA VAL A 198 6.44 11.54 -15.27
C VAL A 198 7.49 10.96 -16.21
N GLU A 199 7.80 11.66 -17.29
CA GLU A 199 8.97 11.41 -18.12
C GLU A 199 10.10 12.34 -17.67
N LEU A 200 11.25 11.77 -17.32
CA LEU A 200 12.42 12.54 -16.87
C LEU A 200 13.37 12.86 -18.03
N CYS A 201 14.11 13.95 -17.91
CA CYS A 201 15.26 14.18 -18.78
C CYS A 201 16.33 13.12 -18.48
N ASP A 202 16.89 12.49 -19.51
CA ASP A 202 17.94 11.49 -19.35
C ASP A 202 19.27 12.15 -18.96
N ARG A 203 19.53 12.19 -17.65
CA ARG A 203 20.76 12.71 -17.05
C ARG A 203 20.99 12.11 -15.66
N PRO A 204 22.24 11.94 -15.23
CA PRO A 204 22.56 11.47 -13.88
C PRO A 204 21.85 12.27 -12.79
N GLY A 205 21.24 11.55 -11.83
CA GLY A 205 20.52 12.14 -10.69
C GLY A 205 19.16 12.76 -11.02
N ALA A 206 18.60 12.56 -12.22
CA ALA A 206 17.27 13.07 -12.57
C ALA A 206 16.19 12.57 -11.60
N LEU A 207 16.14 11.25 -11.35
CA LEU A 207 15.18 10.67 -10.41
C LEU A 207 15.40 11.17 -8.98
N TYR A 208 16.65 11.20 -8.52
CA TYR A 208 16.99 11.73 -7.19
C TYR A 208 16.48 13.16 -6.97
N ARG A 209 16.70 14.04 -7.96
CA ARG A 209 16.19 15.43 -7.90
C ARG A 209 14.67 15.49 -7.83
N LEU A 210 13.98 14.67 -8.64
CA LEU A 210 12.52 14.57 -8.60
C LEU A 210 12.04 14.13 -7.21
N LEU A 211 12.60 13.05 -6.65
CA LEU A 211 12.22 12.54 -5.33
C LEU A 211 12.55 13.55 -4.21
N GLY A 212 13.62 14.33 -4.38
CA GLY A 212 13.98 15.41 -3.47
C GLY A 212 12.95 16.55 -3.40
N VAL A 213 12.06 16.69 -4.39
CA VAL A 213 10.94 17.65 -4.36
C VAL A 213 9.89 17.24 -3.33
N PHE A 214 9.58 15.93 -3.27
CA PHE A 214 8.64 15.34 -2.29
C PHE A 214 9.24 15.34 -0.88
N ALA A 215 10.47 14.83 -0.76
CA ALA A 215 11.12 14.64 0.54
C ALA A 215 11.28 15.96 1.32
N ARG A 216 11.62 17.07 0.65
CA ARG A 216 11.77 18.39 1.31
C ARG A 216 10.46 18.97 1.84
N ARG A 217 9.32 18.51 1.33
CA ARG A 217 7.97 18.90 1.77
C ARG A 217 7.34 17.90 2.73
N GLY A 218 8.01 16.79 3.02
CA GLY A 218 7.43 15.73 3.85
C GLY A 218 6.25 14.99 3.21
N ILE A 219 6.10 15.07 1.88
CA ILE A 219 5.01 14.39 1.16
C ILE A 219 5.41 12.93 0.94
N ASN A 220 4.60 12.02 1.49
CA ASN A 220 4.88 10.59 1.43
C ASN A 220 4.61 10.02 0.02
N LEU A 221 5.55 9.21 -0.47
CA LEU A 221 5.38 8.43 -1.69
C LEU A 221 4.93 7.02 -1.32
N THR A 222 3.75 6.63 -1.80
CA THR A 222 3.17 5.30 -1.51
C THR A 222 3.56 4.27 -2.57
N ARG A 223 3.94 4.71 -3.77
CA ARG A 223 4.40 3.83 -4.84
C ARG A 223 5.29 4.57 -5.83
N ILE A 224 6.32 3.91 -6.33
CA ILE A 224 7.07 4.35 -7.49
C ILE A 224 7.39 3.18 -8.40
N GLU A 225 7.09 3.32 -9.69
CA GLU A 225 7.44 2.32 -10.69
C GLU A 225 7.96 2.87 -12.00
N SER A 226 8.95 2.20 -12.59
CA SER A 226 9.55 2.60 -13.86
C SER A 226 9.06 1.75 -15.03
N ARG A 227 8.81 2.39 -16.18
CA ARG A 227 8.40 1.75 -17.43
C ARG A 227 9.15 2.34 -18.62
N PRO A 228 9.49 1.56 -19.65
CA PRO A 228 10.01 2.13 -20.89
C PRO A 228 8.97 3.05 -21.55
N ALA A 229 9.38 4.24 -21.96
CA ALA A 229 8.48 5.23 -22.57
C ALA A 229 8.02 4.88 -23.99
N ARG A 230 8.59 3.82 -24.59
CA ARG A 230 8.31 3.35 -25.96
C ARG A 230 8.55 4.38 -27.07
N THR A 231 9.33 5.43 -26.80
CA THR A 231 9.72 6.46 -27.78
C THR A 231 11.10 6.18 -28.38
N HIS A 232 12.11 5.98 -27.53
CA HIS A 232 13.47 5.58 -27.90
C HIS A 232 14.12 4.76 -26.78
N LEU A 233 15.20 4.05 -27.09
CA LEU A 233 15.92 3.24 -26.12
C LEU A 233 16.51 4.13 -25.02
N GLY A 234 16.28 3.78 -23.76
CA GLY A 234 16.73 4.55 -22.59
C GLY A 234 15.73 5.59 -22.07
N ALA A 235 14.61 5.82 -22.77
CA ALA A 235 13.54 6.68 -22.26
C ALA A 235 12.65 5.94 -21.27
N TYR A 236 12.43 6.52 -20.09
CA TYR A 236 11.62 5.95 -19.02
C TYR A 236 10.49 6.89 -18.56
N LEU A 237 9.37 6.28 -18.23
CA LEU A 237 8.24 6.84 -17.50
C LEU A 237 8.31 6.35 -16.06
N PHE A 238 8.03 7.24 -15.11
CA PHE A 238 7.89 6.94 -13.70
C PHE A 238 6.44 7.13 -13.29
N PHE A 239 5.79 6.06 -12.87
CA PHE A 239 4.51 6.10 -12.20
C PHE A 239 4.76 6.36 -10.72
N ILE A 240 4.12 7.39 -10.19
CA ILE A 240 4.31 7.80 -8.80
C ILE A 240 2.93 7.97 -8.18
N ASP A 241 2.73 7.30 -7.06
CA ASP A 241 1.56 7.48 -6.20
C ASP A 241 2.03 8.16 -4.91
N PHE A 242 1.35 9.22 -4.49
CA PHE A 242 1.72 10.01 -3.32
C PHE A 242 0.50 10.52 -2.57
N GLU A 243 0.67 10.84 -1.29
CA GLU A 243 -0.39 11.38 -0.44
C GLU A 243 -0.64 12.86 -0.74
N GLY A 244 -1.92 13.25 -0.73
CA GLY A 244 -2.40 14.59 -1.06
C GLY A 244 -3.28 14.61 -2.30
N HIS A 245 -4.17 15.58 -2.39
CA HIS A 245 -5.04 15.80 -3.54
C HIS A 245 -4.40 16.79 -4.51
N TYR A 246 -4.53 16.59 -5.83
CA TYR A 246 -3.87 17.47 -6.80
C TYR A 246 -4.32 18.93 -6.68
N ARG A 247 -5.50 19.21 -6.12
CA ARG A 247 -6.02 20.58 -5.92
C ARG A 247 -5.55 21.27 -4.64
N ASP A 248 -4.90 20.55 -3.73
CA ASP A 248 -4.42 21.14 -2.49
C ASP A 248 -3.30 22.16 -2.78
N PRO A 249 -3.27 23.32 -2.11
CA PRO A 249 -2.27 24.36 -2.39
C PRO A 249 -0.82 23.85 -2.32
N GLU A 250 -0.49 23.06 -1.30
CA GLU A 250 0.83 22.47 -1.11
C GLU A 250 1.21 21.51 -2.26
N ILE A 251 0.23 20.75 -2.76
CA ILE A 251 0.42 19.81 -3.87
C ILE A 251 0.53 20.56 -5.20
N GLN A 252 -0.19 21.65 -5.40
CA GLN A 252 -0.03 22.50 -6.59
C GLN A 252 1.40 23.05 -6.68
N GLU A 253 1.95 23.58 -5.58
CA GLU A 253 3.35 24.04 -5.53
C GLU A 253 4.36 22.91 -5.81
N LEU A 254 4.11 21.72 -5.25
CA LEU A 254 4.90 20.52 -5.55
C LEU A 254 4.87 20.21 -7.06
N LEU A 255 3.68 20.22 -7.68
CA LEU A 255 3.49 19.89 -9.10
C LEU A 255 4.17 20.90 -10.04
N GLU A 256 4.21 22.17 -9.67
CA GLU A 256 5.00 23.19 -10.39
C GLU A 256 6.50 22.88 -10.35
N GLU A 257 7.03 22.44 -9.21
CA GLU A 257 8.44 22.06 -9.11
C GLU A 257 8.73 20.74 -9.84
N VAL A 258 7.82 19.76 -9.78
CA VAL A 258 7.90 18.52 -10.57
C VAL A 258 7.97 18.84 -12.06
N ARG A 259 7.13 19.78 -12.53
CA ARG A 259 7.12 20.23 -13.93
C ARG A 259 8.49 20.71 -14.38
N MET A 260 9.19 21.52 -13.57
CA MET A 260 10.53 22.04 -13.89
C MET A 260 11.60 20.95 -13.99
N HIS A 261 11.42 19.82 -13.31
CA HIS A 261 12.37 18.70 -13.30
C HIS A 261 12.03 17.59 -14.29
N SER A 262 10.88 17.69 -14.96
CA SER A 262 10.35 16.70 -15.90
C SER A 262 10.43 17.17 -17.35
N LYS A 263 10.55 16.23 -18.28
CA LYS A 263 10.33 16.49 -19.72
C LYS A 263 8.84 16.59 -20.02
N SER A 264 8.05 15.72 -19.41
CA SER A 264 6.60 15.77 -19.43
C SER A 264 6.05 15.11 -18.15
N TYR A 265 4.88 15.55 -17.70
CA TYR A 265 4.15 14.86 -16.63
C TYR A 265 2.66 14.93 -16.89
N ARG A 266 1.92 13.96 -16.33
CA ARG A 266 0.47 13.91 -16.38
C ARG A 266 -0.08 13.33 -15.09
N ILE A 267 -1.06 14.02 -14.51
CA ILE A 267 -1.87 13.47 -13.41
C ILE A 267 -2.84 12.46 -14.01
N LEU A 268 -2.81 11.23 -13.49
CA LEU A 268 -3.72 10.15 -13.86
C LEU A 268 -5.01 10.19 -13.03
N GLY A 269 -4.94 10.77 -11.82
CA GLY A 269 -6.10 11.05 -10.99
C GLY A 269 -5.70 11.33 -9.54
N SER A 270 -6.60 11.97 -8.78
CA SER A 270 -6.54 11.99 -7.32
C SER A 270 -7.83 11.42 -6.78
N TYR A 271 -7.70 10.53 -5.79
CA TYR A 271 -8.79 9.68 -5.33
C TYR A 271 -8.63 9.32 -3.86
N PRO A 272 -9.74 8.99 -3.16
CA PRO A 272 -9.68 8.46 -1.80
C PRO A 272 -8.83 7.19 -1.75
N ALA A 273 -7.97 7.05 -0.73
CA ALA A 273 -7.34 5.77 -0.45
C ALA A 273 -8.41 4.71 -0.06
N ASP A 274 -8.21 3.43 -0.42
CA ASP A 274 -9.16 2.37 -0.02
C ASP A 274 -9.17 2.25 1.51
N GLY A 275 -10.37 2.27 2.10
CA GLY A 275 -10.59 2.42 3.55
C GLY A 275 -11.55 3.57 3.89
N ASP A 276 -11.70 4.56 3.00
CA ASP A 276 -12.60 5.70 3.17
C ASP A 276 -13.71 5.70 2.09
N ILE A 277 -14.72 4.84 2.24
CA ILE A 277 -15.97 4.94 1.47
C ILE A 277 -16.87 5.99 2.15
N PRO A 278 -17.36 7.04 1.46
CA PRO A 278 -18.35 7.96 2.04
C PRO A 278 -19.65 7.20 2.31
N GLY A 279 -19.86 6.77 3.55
CA GLY A 279 -21.07 6.03 3.97
C GLY A 279 -20.86 5.05 5.11
N GLU A 280 -19.63 4.60 5.36
CA GLU A 280 -19.28 3.87 6.57
C GLU A 280 -18.41 4.76 7.45
N GLY A 281 -18.80 4.85 8.73
CA GLY A 281 -18.23 5.80 9.67
C GLY A 281 -16.70 5.76 9.65
N THR A 282 -16.12 6.95 9.45
CA THR A 282 -14.78 7.38 9.87
C THR A 282 -14.02 6.29 10.62
N ALA A 283 -13.07 5.64 9.97
CA ALA A 283 -11.95 5.07 10.70
C ALA A 283 -11.21 6.27 11.30
N ALA A 284 -11.62 6.67 12.50
CA ALA A 284 -10.74 7.37 13.42
C ALA A 284 -9.39 6.63 13.39
N GLU A 285 -8.27 7.36 13.33
CA GLU A 285 -6.91 6.81 13.46
C GLU A 285 -6.96 5.55 14.31
N SER A 286 -6.67 4.39 13.70
CA SER A 286 -6.88 3.17 14.46
C SER A 286 -5.95 3.21 15.66
N LEU A 287 -6.46 2.85 16.83
CA LEU A 287 -5.65 2.83 18.05
C LEU A 287 -4.37 1.98 17.86
N ALA A 288 -4.39 1.04 16.91
CA ALA A 288 -3.24 0.24 16.51
C ALA A 288 -2.16 1.04 15.76
N GLU A 289 -2.54 1.97 14.89
CA GLU A 289 -1.61 2.85 14.15
C GLU A 289 -0.97 3.87 15.09
N ILE A 290 -1.76 4.55 15.91
CA ILE A 290 -1.24 5.48 16.93
C ILE A 290 -0.26 4.76 17.87
N ARG A 291 -0.56 3.52 18.28
CA ARG A 291 0.35 2.73 19.13
C ARG A 291 1.68 2.43 18.44
N LYS A 292 1.68 2.10 17.15
CA LYS A 292 2.92 1.88 16.39
C LYS A 292 3.76 3.14 16.31
N GLU A 293 3.14 4.30 16.12
CA GLU A 293 3.84 5.59 16.12
C GLU A 293 4.41 5.93 17.50
N ILE A 294 3.65 5.69 18.57
CA ILE A 294 4.13 5.83 19.95
C ILE A 294 5.34 4.91 20.19
N ASP A 295 5.26 3.63 19.82
CA ASP A 295 6.35 2.67 19.99
C ASP A 295 7.64 3.11 19.27
N ALA A 296 7.49 3.70 18.07
CA ALA A 296 8.63 4.24 17.31
C ALA A 296 9.25 5.45 18.02
N VAL A 297 8.43 6.41 18.45
CA VAL A 297 8.88 7.59 19.21
C VAL A 297 9.54 7.18 20.53
N ASP A 298 8.98 6.21 21.25
CA ASP A 298 9.56 5.68 22.49
C ASP A 298 10.95 5.06 22.26
N GLY A 299 11.12 4.34 21.14
CA GLY A 299 12.43 3.85 20.69
C GLY A 299 13.45 4.96 20.45
N GLU A 300 13.02 6.07 19.85
CA GLU A 300 13.86 7.26 19.66
C GLU A 300 14.21 7.95 20.99
N ILE A 301 13.25 8.09 21.90
CA ILE A 301 13.47 8.65 23.24
C ILE A 301 14.54 7.86 23.98
N ILE A 302 14.44 6.53 24.02
CA ILE A 302 15.44 5.67 24.68
C ILE A 302 16.82 5.82 24.02
N SER A 303 16.88 5.87 22.70
CA SER A 303 18.13 6.06 21.96
C SER A 303 18.79 7.42 22.27
N LEU A 304 18.00 8.48 22.35
CA LEU A 304 18.46 9.83 22.72
C LEU A 304 18.93 9.90 24.17
N LEU A 305 18.22 9.25 25.10
CA LEU A 305 18.62 9.15 26.51
C LEU A 305 19.94 8.39 26.67
N ALA A 306 20.12 7.27 25.96
CA ALA A 306 21.37 6.52 25.96
C ALA A 306 22.54 7.37 25.45
N ARG A 307 22.33 8.10 24.35
CA ARG A 307 23.34 9.05 23.82
C ARG A 307 23.65 10.17 24.82
N ARG A 308 22.64 10.72 25.49
CA ARG A 308 22.81 11.75 26.52
C ARG A 308 23.63 11.24 27.70
N ALA A 309 23.38 10.02 28.18
CA ALA A 309 24.13 9.38 29.25
C ALA A 309 25.60 9.14 28.85
N ALA A 310 25.87 8.71 27.62
CA ALA A 310 27.24 8.56 27.12
C ALA A 310 28.02 9.89 27.09
N LEU A 311 27.36 10.97 26.65
CA LEU A 311 27.95 12.32 26.70
C LEU A 311 28.19 12.78 28.13
N ALA A 312 27.29 12.48 29.06
CA ALA A 312 27.45 12.81 30.47
C ALA A 312 28.66 12.08 31.08
N ARG A 313 28.87 10.79 30.78
CA ARG A 313 30.07 10.05 31.21
C ARG A 313 31.34 10.68 30.67
N ARG A 314 31.40 10.97 29.37
CA ARG A 314 32.55 11.64 28.74
C ARG A 314 32.86 13.00 29.38
N ALA A 315 31.83 13.81 29.67
CA ALA A 315 31.99 15.08 30.37
C ALA A 315 32.48 14.89 31.81
N GLY A 316 32.00 13.86 32.50
CA GLY A 316 32.47 13.49 33.84
C GLY A 316 33.96 13.16 33.88
N ARG A 317 34.46 12.37 32.92
CA ARG A 317 35.89 12.02 32.80
C ARG A 317 36.78 13.24 32.58
N LEU A 318 36.36 14.21 31.78
CA LEU A 318 37.10 15.46 31.58
C LEU A 318 37.19 16.29 32.87
N LYS A 319 36.10 16.35 33.65
CA LYS A 319 36.08 17.07 34.93
C LYS A 319 36.90 16.40 36.05
N GLN A 320 37.23 15.11 35.93
CA GLN A 320 38.13 14.42 36.87
C GLN A 320 39.57 14.94 36.78
N GLY A 321 40.01 15.43 35.62
CA GLY A 321 41.36 16.00 35.44
C GLY A 321 41.59 17.36 36.11
N ASP A 322 40.52 18.15 36.29
CA ASP A 322 40.57 19.54 36.79
C ASP A 322 40.12 19.70 38.25
N GLY A 323 39.83 18.61 38.98
CA GLY A 323 39.39 18.68 40.38
C GLY A 323 37.99 19.29 40.59
N GLY A 324 37.18 19.40 39.53
CA GLY A 324 35.88 20.06 39.56
C GLY A 324 34.76 19.27 40.25
N SER A 325 33.76 20.00 40.79
CA SER A 325 32.50 19.44 41.29
C SER A 325 31.73 18.72 40.18
N ILE A 326 31.18 17.55 40.50
CA ILE A 326 30.33 16.76 39.59
C ILE A 326 29.01 17.50 39.32
N ARG A 327 28.47 18.18 40.34
CA ARG A 327 27.22 18.92 40.27
C ARG A 327 27.49 20.40 40.01
N ASP A 328 26.80 20.94 39.01
CA ASP A 328 26.90 22.33 38.58
C ASP A 328 25.49 22.92 38.52
N THR A 329 25.08 23.54 39.63
CA THR A 329 23.71 24.02 39.83
C THR A 329 23.34 25.13 38.85
N ALA A 330 24.29 26.01 38.49
CA ALA A 330 24.06 27.07 37.52
C ALA A 330 23.79 26.50 36.13
N ARG A 331 24.55 25.45 35.75
CA ARG A 331 24.31 24.76 34.48
C ARG A 331 22.99 23.97 34.47
N GLU A 332 22.59 23.37 35.59
CA GLU A 332 21.30 22.69 35.73
C GLU A 332 20.14 23.68 35.52
N GLU A 333 20.18 24.84 36.17
CA GLU A 333 19.16 25.89 36.04
C GLU A 333 19.07 26.43 34.61
N GLU A 334 20.21 26.66 33.95
CA GLU A 334 20.25 27.11 32.56
C GLU A 334 19.61 26.09 31.61
N VAL A 335 19.92 24.81 31.79
CA VAL A 335 19.39 23.71 30.99
C VAL A 335 17.88 23.58 31.17
N LEU A 336 17.40 23.62 32.42
CA LEU A 336 15.97 23.54 32.72
C LEU A 336 15.22 24.73 32.12
N ARG A 337 15.72 25.96 32.28
CA ARG A 337 15.11 27.16 31.70
C ARG A 337 14.99 27.06 30.18
N ARG A 338 16.08 26.70 29.48
CA ARG A 338 16.10 26.60 28.02
C ARG A 338 15.13 25.51 27.51
N LEU A 339 15.11 24.35 28.16
CA LEU A 339 14.27 23.23 27.75
C LEU A 339 12.80 23.44 28.11
N GLY A 340 12.52 24.18 29.19
CA GLY A 340 11.17 24.62 29.53
C GLY A 340 10.56 25.51 28.44
N CYS A 341 11.32 26.49 27.93
CA CYS A 341 10.87 27.31 26.80
C CYS A 341 10.64 26.48 25.52
N LEU A 342 11.58 25.57 25.19
CA LEU A 342 11.45 24.71 24.02
C LEU A 342 10.26 23.74 24.12
N ALA A 343 9.95 23.26 25.33
CA ALA A 343 8.80 22.39 25.56
C ALA A 343 7.49 23.13 25.28
N GLU A 344 7.35 24.38 25.74
CA GLU A 344 6.19 25.21 25.47
C GLU A 344 6.00 25.49 23.97
N GLU A 345 7.09 25.79 23.26
CA GLU A 345 7.07 25.95 21.78
C GLU A 345 6.58 24.69 21.05
N LYS A 346 6.75 23.52 21.66
CA LYS A 346 6.34 22.22 21.13
C LYS A 346 5.03 21.70 21.73
N GLY A 347 4.30 22.53 22.49
CA GLY A 347 2.99 22.18 23.06
C GLY A 347 3.05 21.32 24.32
N LEU A 348 4.21 21.17 24.96
CA LEU A 348 4.37 20.45 26.23
C LEU A 348 4.34 21.43 27.41
N ALA A 349 3.74 21.00 28.54
CA ALA A 349 3.76 21.79 29.76
C ALA A 349 5.21 21.95 30.29
N ARG A 350 5.60 23.18 30.62
CA ARG A 350 6.93 23.51 31.17
C ARG A 350 7.28 22.65 32.40
N ASP A 351 6.34 22.49 33.32
CA ASP A 351 6.56 21.73 34.56
C ASP A 351 6.78 20.23 34.30
N PHE A 352 6.12 19.69 33.28
CA PHE A 352 6.36 18.31 32.83
C PHE A 352 7.79 18.16 32.30
N ALA A 353 8.23 19.07 31.42
CA ALA A 353 9.59 19.05 30.87
C ALA A 353 10.64 19.20 31.99
N HIS A 354 10.43 20.10 32.94
CA HIS A 354 11.31 20.25 34.11
C HIS A 354 11.41 18.96 34.92
N SER A 355 10.30 18.27 35.16
CA SER A 355 10.25 17.03 35.93
C SER A 355 11.04 15.91 35.25
N VAL A 356 10.82 15.72 33.95
CA VAL A 356 11.53 14.72 33.15
C VAL A 356 13.03 15.03 33.11
N TYR A 357 13.42 16.27 32.83
CA TYR A 357 14.84 16.60 32.74
C TYR A 357 15.57 16.59 34.09
N ARG A 358 14.90 16.88 35.21
CA ARG A 358 15.48 16.66 36.54
C ARG A 358 15.83 15.19 36.78
N LEU A 359 14.94 14.26 36.42
CA LEU A 359 15.20 12.82 36.51
C LEU A 359 16.38 12.40 35.63
N ILE A 360 16.43 12.89 34.39
CA ILE A 360 17.53 12.62 33.47
C ILE A 360 18.86 13.14 34.02
N ILE A 361 18.86 14.37 34.55
CA ILE A 361 20.05 14.99 35.15
C ILE A 361 20.52 14.17 36.36
N GLU A 362 19.62 13.80 37.27
CA GLU A 362 19.96 13.01 38.46
C GLU A 362 20.55 11.65 38.07
N TYR A 363 19.92 10.96 37.12
CA TYR A 363 20.46 9.70 36.57
C TYR A 363 21.87 9.88 35.97
N CYS A 364 22.09 10.95 35.21
CA CYS A 364 23.40 11.25 34.62
C CYS A 364 24.47 11.57 35.69
N ILE A 365 24.10 12.30 36.74
CA ILE A 365 25.00 12.62 37.87
C ILE A 365 25.39 11.33 38.59
N GLU A 366 24.44 10.42 38.84
CA GLU A 366 24.72 9.16 39.52
C GLU A 366 25.65 8.27 38.70
N LEU A 367 25.46 8.21 37.37
CA LEU A 367 26.39 7.52 36.47
C LEU A 367 27.82 8.10 36.53
N GLN A 368 27.97 9.41 36.67
CA GLN A 368 29.28 10.06 36.81
C GLN A 368 29.95 9.75 38.16
N LYS A 369 29.17 9.58 39.24
CA LYS A 369 29.70 9.14 40.54
C LYS A 369 30.18 7.70 40.51
N GLN A 370 29.46 6.82 39.80
CA GLN A 370 29.84 5.41 39.66
C GLN A 370 31.18 5.23 38.91
N GLU A 371 31.48 6.07 37.92
CA GLU A 371 32.79 6.07 37.24
C GLU A 371 33.93 6.68 38.08
N ARG A 372 33.65 7.24 39.28
CA ARG A 372 34.67 7.71 40.24
C ARG A 372 35.03 6.67 41.32
N ARG A 373 34.22 5.62 41.51
CA ARG A 373 34.53 4.48 42.38
C ARG A 373 35.33 3.46 41.59
#